data_AF-A0A1U7WBB5-F1
#
_entry.id   AF-A0A1U7WBB5-F1
#
_cell.length_a   1.000
_cell.length_b   1.000
_cell.length_c   1.000
_cell.angle_alpha   90.00
_cell.angle_beta   90.00
_cell.angle_gamma   90.00
#
_symmetry.space_group_name_H-M   'P 1'
#
loop_
_entity.id
_entity.type
_entity.pdbx_description
1 polymer ?
#
loop_
_entity_poly.entity_id
_entity_poly.type
_entity_poly.pdbx_seq_one_letter_code
_entity_poly.pdbx_strand_id
1 'polypeptide(L)'
;MYTGDTPDSVFVPVKLTGSKNYGMSNRSMRITLRAKRKLGFVLGTYKKESLDKGLHEQWETYNATVLSWIIDTVSEDLLNGIVYASNSYIVSKDIKKRIDKVNRMRIFQVHHQIANSFTRNELA
;
A
#
# COMPACT_ATOMS: atom_id res chain seq x y z
N MET A 1 -0.64 13.11 31.13
CA MET A 1 -1.70 12.36 30.42
C MET A 1 -2.02 13.13 29.15
N TYR A 2 -1.72 12.59 27.96
CA TYR A 2 -2.04 13.25 26.69
C TYR A 2 -3.11 12.40 25.99
N THR A 3 -4.36 12.59 26.40
CA THR A 3 -5.54 12.07 25.70
C THR A 3 -5.79 12.99 24.52
N GLY A 4 -5.01 12.79 23.46
CA GLY A 4 -5.22 13.40 22.15
C GLY A 4 -6.12 12.53 21.29
N ASP A 5 -7.27 12.08 21.83
CA ASP A 5 -8.31 11.47 21.02
C ASP A 5 -9.13 12.61 20.41
N THR A 6 -8.66 13.13 19.29
CA THR A 6 -9.50 13.98 18.44
C THR A 6 -10.49 13.07 17.71
N PRO A 7 -11.81 13.30 17.83
CA PRO A 7 -12.81 12.47 17.17
C PRO A 7 -12.70 12.62 15.65
N ASP A 8 -12.63 11.48 14.95
CA ASP A 8 -13.04 11.29 13.56
C ASP A 8 -12.91 12.48 12.61
N SER A 9 -11.68 12.99 12.43
CA SER A 9 -11.35 13.49 11.10
C SER A 9 -11.41 12.27 10.18
N VAL A 10 -12.55 12.12 9.51
CA VAL A 10 -12.77 11.18 8.41
C VAL A 10 -11.77 11.57 7.33
N PHE A 11 -10.55 11.06 7.48
CA PHE A 11 -9.58 11.08 6.43
C PHE A 11 -10.15 10.18 5.36
N VAL A 12 -10.59 10.77 4.25
CA VAL A 12 -10.91 10.02 3.03
C VAL A 12 -9.59 9.90 2.26
N PRO A 13 -8.81 8.84 2.46
CA PRO A 13 -7.60 8.65 1.67
C PRO A 13 -7.99 8.52 0.21
N VAL A 14 -7.16 9.10 -0.65
CA VAL A 14 -7.29 8.95 -2.10
C VAL A 14 -7.26 7.46 -2.42
N LYS A 15 -8.38 6.91 -2.90
CA LYS A 15 -8.50 5.49 -3.26
C LYS A 15 -7.39 5.11 -4.23
N LEU A 16 -6.53 4.18 -3.83
CA LEU A 16 -5.47 3.64 -4.67
C LEU A 16 -6.10 2.80 -5.77
N THR A 17 -5.98 3.24 -7.02
CA THR A 17 -6.57 2.54 -8.18
C THR A 17 -5.52 1.92 -9.08
N GLY A 18 -4.26 2.38 -8.98
CA GLY A 18 -3.18 1.82 -9.78
C GLY A 18 -1.91 2.63 -9.70
N SER A 19 -1.01 2.38 -10.65
CA SER A 19 0.34 2.96 -10.56
C SER A 19 0.39 4.48 -10.78
N LYS A 20 -0.64 5.05 -11.44
CA LYS A 20 -0.74 6.50 -11.69
C LYS A 20 -0.89 7.31 -10.40
N ASN A 21 -1.68 6.82 -9.44
CA ASN A 21 -1.93 7.54 -8.18
C ASN A 21 -1.24 6.92 -6.96
N TYR A 22 -0.47 5.84 -7.14
CA TYR A 22 0.22 5.14 -6.06
C TYR A 22 1.10 6.06 -5.20
N GLY A 23 1.89 6.96 -5.79
CA GLY A 23 2.74 7.86 -5.02
C GLY A 23 1.95 8.75 -4.04
N MET A 24 0.84 9.33 -4.51
CA MET A 24 -0.03 10.19 -3.70
C MET A 24 -0.78 9.40 -2.63
N SER A 25 -1.46 8.31 -3.02
CA SER A 25 -2.22 7.46 -2.11
C SER A 25 -1.33 6.82 -1.03
N ASN A 26 -0.16 6.31 -1.40
CA ASN A 26 0.78 5.73 -0.44
C ASN A 26 1.34 6.77 0.53
N ARG A 27 1.67 7.99 0.06
CA ARG A 27 2.12 9.08 0.94
C ARG A 27 1.02 9.48 1.93
N SER A 28 -0.20 9.65 1.42
CA SER A 28 -1.40 9.96 2.19
C SER A 28 -1.65 8.91 3.29
N MET A 29 -1.70 7.64 2.94
CA MET A 29 -1.85 6.52 3.89
C MET A 29 -0.75 6.51 4.97
N ARG A 30 0.52 6.70 4.58
CA ARG A 30 1.64 6.69 5.53
C ARG A 30 1.60 7.86 6.51
N ILE A 31 1.14 9.04 6.09
CA ILE A 31 0.96 10.20 6.97
C ILE A 31 -0.12 9.90 8.02
N THR A 32 -1.27 9.38 7.59
CA THR A 32 -2.38 9.05 8.49
C THR A 32 -2.02 7.96 9.48
N LEU A 33 -1.38 6.89 9.02
CA LEU A 33 -0.89 5.83 9.90
C LEU A 33 0.19 6.33 10.87
N ARG A 34 1.02 7.29 10.47
CA ARG A 34 2.00 7.92 11.37
C ARG A 34 1.31 8.73 12.45
N ALA A 35 0.31 9.55 12.09
CA ALA A 35 -0.48 10.32 13.04
C ALA A 35 -1.15 9.41 14.09
N LYS A 36 -1.62 8.23 13.67
CA LYS A 36 -2.22 7.22 14.56
C LYS A 36 -1.23 6.27 15.23
N ARG A 37 0.08 6.50 15.11
CA ARG A 37 1.16 5.62 15.63
C ARG A 37 1.06 4.16 15.17
N LYS A 38 0.46 3.92 14.00
CA LYS A 38 0.26 2.60 13.39
C LYS A 38 1.13 2.36 12.16
N LEU A 39 2.00 3.32 11.78
CA LEU A 39 2.87 3.19 10.61
C LEU A 39 3.78 1.94 10.65
N GLY A 40 4.16 1.48 11.83
CA GLY A 40 5.01 0.29 11.98
C GLY A 40 4.39 -1.00 11.46
N PHE A 41 3.05 -1.09 11.40
CA PHE A 41 2.35 -2.24 10.86
C PHE A 41 2.58 -2.40 9.35
N VAL A 42 2.41 -1.32 8.56
CA VAL A 42 2.65 -1.38 7.10
C VAL A 42 4.13 -1.41 6.72
N LEU A 43 5.02 -0.98 7.62
CA LEU A 43 6.48 -1.09 7.43
C LEU A 43 7.05 -2.44 7.89
N GLY A 44 6.28 -3.24 8.65
CA GLY A 44 6.74 -4.50 9.22
C GLY A 44 7.72 -4.32 10.39
N THR A 45 7.77 -3.14 11.00
CA THR A 45 8.62 -2.87 12.18
C THR A 45 7.94 -3.32 13.47
N TYR A 46 6.60 -3.46 13.48
CA TYR A 46 5.84 -4.01 14.60
C TYR A 46 5.54 -5.49 14.37
N LYS A 47 6.46 -6.35 14.80
CA LYS A 47 6.39 -7.80 14.64
C LYS A 47 5.71 -8.44 15.84
N LYS A 48 4.69 -9.28 15.62
CA LYS A 48 3.95 -9.95 16.70
C LYS A 48 4.89 -10.79 17.59
N GLU A 49 5.82 -11.49 16.96
CA GLU A 49 6.84 -12.32 17.60
C GLU A 49 7.84 -11.56 18.47
N SER A 50 7.92 -10.23 18.31
CA SER A 50 8.77 -9.37 19.14
C SER A 50 8.07 -8.81 20.38
N LEU A 51 6.77 -9.11 20.55
CA LEU A 51 5.96 -8.64 21.66
C LEU A 51 5.72 -9.74 22.68
N ASP A 52 5.60 -9.33 23.94
CA ASP A 52 5.12 -10.20 25.02
C ASP A 52 3.76 -10.80 24.67
N LYS A 53 3.53 -12.06 25.08
CA LYS A 53 2.29 -12.79 24.77
C LYS A 53 1.02 -12.03 25.17
N GLY A 54 1.06 -11.29 26.28
CA GLY A 54 -0.06 -10.46 26.75
C GLY A 54 -0.45 -9.31 25.80
N LEU A 55 0.43 -8.92 24.87
CA LEU A 55 0.19 -7.87 23.88
C LEU A 55 -0.25 -8.43 22.52
N HIS A 56 -0.33 -9.75 22.34
CA HIS A 56 -0.64 -10.37 21.05
C HIS A 56 -2.05 -10.02 20.56
N GLU A 57 -3.04 -10.02 21.45
CA GLU A 57 -4.42 -9.65 21.11
C GLU A 57 -4.53 -8.17 20.70
N GLN A 58 -3.83 -7.28 21.41
CA GLN A 58 -3.77 -5.87 21.06
C GLN A 58 -3.10 -5.66 19.70
N TRP A 59 -2.02 -6.41 19.42
CA TRP A 59 -1.36 -6.40 18.12
C TRP A 59 -2.33 -6.85 17.01
N GLU A 60 -3.07 -7.94 17.22
CA GLU A 60 -4.06 -8.44 16.24
C GLU A 60 -5.15 -7.39 15.98
N THR A 61 -5.66 -6.73 17.03
CA THR A 61 -6.67 -5.66 16.92
C THR A 61 -6.16 -4.49 16.08
N TYR A 62 -4.92 -4.05 16.35
CA TYR A 62 -4.33 -2.95 15.59
C TYR A 62 -4.01 -3.34 14.15
N ASN A 63 -3.50 -4.56 13.92
CA ASN A 63 -3.26 -5.06 12.59
C ASN A 63 -4.56 -5.20 11.79
N ALA A 64 -5.65 -5.70 12.39
CA ALA A 64 -6.97 -5.76 11.77
C ALA A 64 -7.51 -4.36 11.42
N THR A 65 -7.31 -3.37 12.29
CA THR A 65 -7.67 -1.96 11.99
C THR A 65 -6.90 -1.43 10.78
N VAL A 66 -5.61 -1.75 10.67
CA VAL A 66 -4.80 -1.32 9.52
C VAL A 66 -5.21 -2.06 8.26
N LEU A 67 -5.57 -3.35 8.36
CA LEU A 67 -6.08 -4.13 7.24
C LEU A 67 -7.40 -3.57 6.70
N SER A 68 -8.37 -3.26 7.57
CA SER A 68 -9.64 -2.68 7.13
C SER A 68 -9.41 -1.37 6.37
N TRP A 69 -8.48 -0.54 6.87
CA TRP A 69 -8.08 0.68 6.17
C TRP A 69 -7.38 0.40 4.85
N ILE A 70 -6.55 -0.62 4.71
CA ILE A 70 -5.98 -0.94 3.40
C ILE A 70 -7.10 -1.37 2.45
N ILE A 71 -8.06 -2.16 2.92
CA ILE A 71 -9.19 -2.64 2.12
C ILE A 71 -10.08 -1.48 1.64
N ASP A 72 -10.44 -0.56 2.53
CA ASP A 72 -11.33 0.58 2.21
C ASP A 72 -10.71 1.57 1.21
N THR A 73 -9.38 1.56 1.10
CA THR A 73 -8.62 2.65 0.47
C THR A 73 -7.88 2.19 -0.77
N VAL A 74 -8.05 0.93 -1.17
CA VAL A 74 -7.45 0.30 -2.34
C VAL A 74 -8.57 -0.27 -3.22
N SER A 75 -8.41 -0.20 -4.54
CA SER A 75 -9.37 -0.80 -5.47
C SER A 75 -9.38 -2.33 -5.37
N GLU A 76 -10.55 -2.92 -5.60
CA GLU A 76 -10.74 -4.37 -5.56
C GLU A 76 -9.79 -5.12 -6.50
N ASP A 77 -9.52 -4.58 -7.69
CA ASP A 77 -8.55 -5.14 -8.65
C ASP A 77 -7.16 -5.35 -8.03
N LEU A 78 -6.72 -4.44 -7.16
CA LEU A 78 -5.43 -4.50 -6.50
C LEU A 78 -5.46 -5.39 -5.25
N LEU A 79 -6.63 -5.58 -4.64
CA LEU A 79 -6.84 -6.44 -3.47
C LEU A 79 -7.09 -7.92 -3.85
N ASN A 80 -7.52 -8.18 -5.08
CA ASN A 80 -7.86 -9.52 -5.54
C ASN A 80 -6.71 -10.51 -5.31
N GLY A 81 -6.95 -11.60 -4.58
CA GLY A 81 -5.93 -12.60 -4.24
C GLY A 81 -4.95 -12.23 -3.12
N ILE A 82 -5.07 -11.06 -2.47
CA ILE A 82 -4.31 -10.69 -1.26
C ILE A 82 -5.19 -10.27 -0.07
N VAL A 83 -6.50 -10.05 -0.30
CA VAL A 83 -7.46 -9.62 0.72
C VAL A 83 -7.57 -10.56 1.93
N TYR A 84 -7.25 -11.85 1.76
CA TYR A 84 -7.31 -12.85 2.83
C TYR A 84 -6.05 -12.92 3.69
N ALA A 85 -5.02 -12.11 3.41
CA ALA A 85 -3.81 -12.11 4.22
C ALA A 85 -4.07 -11.44 5.58
N SER A 86 -3.69 -12.12 6.66
CA SER A 86 -3.88 -11.66 8.04
C SER A 86 -2.85 -10.64 8.51
N ASN A 87 -1.97 -10.14 7.64
CA ASN A 87 -0.90 -9.22 8.03
C ASN A 87 -0.83 -8.03 7.08
N SER A 88 -1.09 -6.84 7.63
CA SER A 88 -1.08 -5.57 6.90
C SER A 88 0.26 -5.24 6.23
N TYR A 89 1.39 -5.69 6.77
CA TYR A 89 2.70 -5.59 6.11
C TYR A 89 2.74 -6.39 4.81
N ILE A 90 2.24 -7.64 4.84
CA ILE A 90 2.25 -8.54 3.69
C ILE A 90 1.37 -7.96 2.58
N VAL A 91 0.16 -7.53 2.93
CA VAL A 91 -0.77 -6.88 1.98
C VAL A 91 -0.13 -5.64 1.36
N SER A 92 0.43 -4.74 2.17
CA SER A 92 1.08 -3.51 1.69
C SER A 92 2.26 -3.80 0.76
N LYS A 93 3.07 -4.82 1.10
CA LYS A 93 4.21 -5.26 0.29
C LYS A 93 3.77 -5.82 -1.05
N ASP A 94 2.71 -6.61 -1.09
CA ASP A 94 2.22 -7.23 -2.33
C ASP A 94 1.53 -6.22 -3.24
N ILE A 95 0.79 -5.24 -2.69
CA ILE A 95 0.29 -4.10 -3.45
C ILE A 95 1.46 -3.38 -4.14
N LYS A 96 2.53 -3.04 -3.40
CA LYS A 96 3.71 -2.39 -3.97
C LYS A 96 4.32 -3.23 -5.09
N LYS A 97 4.51 -4.53 -4.90
CA LYS A 97 5.06 -5.43 -5.93
C LYS A 97 4.21 -5.43 -7.21
N ARG A 98 2.88 -5.46 -7.09
CA ARG A 98 1.95 -5.42 -8.23
C ARG A 98 2.10 -4.11 -9.01
N ILE A 99 2.15 -2.99 -8.30
CA ILE A 99 2.37 -1.66 -8.90
C ILE A 99 3.73 -1.60 -9.61
N ASP A 100 4.80 -2.06 -8.96
CA ASP A 100 6.15 -2.06 -9.52
C ASP A 100 6.22 -2.93 -10.79
N LYS A 101 5.52 -4.07 -10.82
CA LYS A 101 5.41 -4.93 -12.01
C LYS A 101 4.76 -4.18 -13.18
N VAL A 102 3.63 -3.50 -12.95
CA VAL A 102 2.94 -2.69 -13.98
C VAL A 102 3.85 -1.58 -14.49
N ASN A 103 4.57 -0.90 -13.60
CA ASN A 103 5.50 0.15 -14.00
C ASN A 103 6.65 -0.38 -14.87
N ARG A 104 7.26 -1.51 -14.50
CA ARG A 104 8.30 -2.15 -15.33
C ARG A 104 7.78 -2.52 -16.72
N MET A 105 6.58 -3.10 -16.81
CA MET A 105 5.97 -3.44 -18.10
C MET A 105 5.74 -2.20 -18.98
N ARG A 106 5.27 -1.09 -18.40
CA ARG A 106 5.09 0.18 -19.15
C ARG A 106 6.40 0.76 -19.64
N ILE A 107 7.44 0.76 -18.80
CA ILE A 107 8.77 1.23 -19.18
C ILE A 107 9.29 0.41 -20.37
N PHE A 108 9.19 -0.92 -20.29
CA PHE A 108 9.57 -1.81 -21.39
C PHE A 108 8.79 -1.53 -22.67
N GLN A 109 7.46 -1.38 -22.60
CA GLN A 109 6.62 -1.06 -23.76
C GLN A 109 7.02 0.26 -24.42
N VAL A 110 7.30 1.30 -23.63
CA VAL A 110 7.76 2.61 -24.15
C VAL A 110 9.11 2.47 -24.84
N HIS A 111 10.09 1.81 -24.23
CA HIS A 111 11.39 1.57 -24.86
C HIS A 111 11.26 0.78 -26.17
N HIS A 112 10.41 -0.24 -26.20
CA HIS A 112 10.18 -1.04 -27.40
C HIS A 112 9.53 -0.21 -28.52
N GLN A 113 8.53 0.62 -28.21
CA GLN A 113 7.89 1.50 -29.20
C GLN A 113 8.86 2.51 -29.78
N ILE A 114 9.71 3.10 -28.93
CA ILE A 114 10.77 4.02 -29.35
C ILE A 114 11.74 3.30 -30.31
N ALA A 115 12.25 2.13 -29.93
CA ALA A 115 13.15 1.35 -30.79
C ALA A 115 12.54 1.04 -32.16
N ASN A 116 11.28 0.57 -32.19
CA ASN A 116 10.58 0.27 -33.43
C ASN A 116 10.32 1.50 -34.31
N SER A 117 10.13 2.67 -33.69
CA SER A 117 9.90 3.92 -34.43
C SER A 117 11.15 4.37 -35.20
N PHE A 118 12.34 4.12 -34.65
CA PHE A 118 13.61 4.36 -35.36
C PHE A 118 13.80 3.40 -36.52
N THR A 119 13.55 2.10 -36.31
CA THR A 119 13.70 1.09 -37.37
C THR A 119 12.74 1.31 -38.56
N ARG A 120 11.54 1.85 -38.32
CA ARG A 120 10.61 2.22 -39.40
C ARG A 120 11.04 3.45 -40.19
N ASN A 121 11.71 4.42 -39.55
CA ASN A 121 12.18 5.63 -40.22
C ASN A 121 13.47 5.40 -41.05
N GLU A 122 14.23 4.34 -40.77
CA GLU A 122 15.41 3.96 -41.56
C GLU A 122 15.07 3.11 -42.79
N LEU A 123 13.84 2.57 -42.87
CA LEU A 123 13.35 1.72 -43.96
C LEU A 123 12.34 2.44 -44.89
N ALA A 124 12.13 3.74 -44.71
CA ALA A 124 11.26 4.60 -45.52
C ALA A 124 12.10 5.67 -46.23
#